data_AF-A0A5C3P009-F1
#
_entry.id   AF-A0A5C3P009-F1
#
_cell.length_a   1.000
_cell.length_b   1.000
_cell.length_c   1.000
_cell.angle_alpha   90.00
_cell.angle_beta   90.00
_cell.angle_gamma   90.00
#
_symmetry.space_group_name_H-M   'P 1'
#
loop_
_entity.id
_entity.type
_entity.pdbx_description
1 polymer ?
#
loop_
_entity_poly.entity_id
_entity_poly.type
_entity_poly.pdbx_seq_one_letter_code
_entity_poly.pdbx_strand_id
1 'polypeptide(L)'
;MSTTPALPDRNARLRAIATNPVGAARFFHKVVDLFTSKILRVGQDRPGLFGPTEAYYGTVEEQGRKTLHLHSLLWIKGSLSPQEIRDRLLSDVSFEHDLVRWLEQCHRGDYMLESGEQLAERLEEQYLQKSADGDLIPKSRIRPGLRDPVLELPVRPPPDDSNSDLQNWHDQFSRDVDEIIFRSNRHDAFHGKGCWKGTRDKGYCKARFPRECFPETQLDRSSGALRFKKTEQWINTFNPHLSYVLRSNSDVTCLLSGTQIKAVIAYVTDYVTKTTLNTNTFFQTVRAV
;
A
#
# COMPACT_ATOMS: atom_id res chain seq x y z
N MET A 1 15.60 -0.13 27.90
CA MET A 1 14.66 -1.28 27.97
C MET A 1 13.80 -1.23 26.74
N SER A 2 13.78 -2.29 25.92
CA SER A 2 12.92 -2.34 24.73
C SER A 2 11.46 -2.25 25.19
N THR A 3 10.77 -1.18 24.81
CA THR A 3 9.38 -0.87 25.19
C THR A 3 8.35 -1.61 24.34
N THR A 4 8.80 -2.54 23.49
CA THR A 4 7.91 -3.31 22.62
C THR A 4 7.19 -4.38 23.45
N PRO A 5 5.85 -4.32 23.60
CA PRO A 5 5.12 -5.36 24.32
C PRO A 5 5.30 -6.70 23.61
N ALA A 6 5.53 -7.76 24.39
CA ALA A 6 5.62 -9.11 23.86
C ALA A 6 4.29 -9.50 23.21
N LEU A 7 4.23 -9.43 21.87
CA LEU A 7 3.04 -9.79 21.13
C LEU A 7 2.83 -11.31 21.20
N PRO A 8 1.59 -11.78 21.43
CA PRO A 8 1.30 -13.20 21.42
C PRO A 8 1.48 -13.77 20.02
N ASP A 9 1.52 -15.09 19.87
CA ASP A 9 1.74 -15.74 18.58
C ASP A 9 0.67 -15.35 17.53
N ARG A 10 0.97 -15.61 16.25
CA ARG A 10 0.09 -15.26 15.13
C ARG A 10 -1.35 -15.75 15.31
N ASN A 11 -1.55 -16.97 15.79
CA ASN A 11 -2.89 -17.55 15.93
C ASN A 11 -3.65 -16.91 17.09
N ALA A 12 -2.97 -16.61 18.20
CA ALA A 12 -3.54 -15.86 19.31
C ALA A 12 -3.96 -14.45 18.88
N ARG A 13 -3.13 -13.74 18.10
CA ARG A 13 -3.49 -12.42 17.55
C ARG A 13 -4.71 -12.49 16.63
N LEU A 14 -4.77 -13.48 15.73
CA LEU A 14 -5.92 -13.67 14.85
C LEU A 14 -7.20 -13.98 15.64
N ARG A 15 -7.12 -14.79 16.70
CA ARG A 15 -8.25 -15.03 17.60
C ARG A 15 -8.68 -13.77 18.33
N ALA A 16 -7.74 -12.94 18.80
CA ALA A 16 -8.06 -11.68 19.47
C ALA A 16 -8.83 -10.73 18.54
N ILE A 17 -8.42 -10.61 17.28
CA ILE A 17 -9.15 -9.81 16.27
C ILE A 17 -10.56 -10.39 16.03
N ALA A 18 -10.67 -11.71 15.87
CA ALA A 18 -11.95 -12.37 15.59
C ALA A 18 -12.95 -12.32 16.76
N THR A 19 -12.45 -12.29 18.00
CA THR A 19 -13.28 -12.34 19.23
C THR A 19 -13.58 -10.96 19.82
N ASN A 20 -12.93 -9.89 19.32
CA ASN A 20 -13.15 -8.52 19.79
C ASN A 20 -13.46 -7.56 18.62
N PRO A 21 -14.65 -7.66 18.01
CA PRO A 21 -15.03 -6.80 16.88
C PRO A 21 -15.09 -5.32 17.26
N VAL A 22 -15.45 -4.98 18.51
CA VAL A 22 -15.45 -3.59 19.00
C VAL A 22 -14.04 -3.02 19.05
N GLY A 23 -13.07 -3.80 19.52
CA GLY A 23 -11.66 -3.43 19.52
C GLY A 23 -11.14 -3.20 18.10
N ALA A 24 -11.47 -4.08 17.17
CA ALA A 24 -11.11 -3.94 15.76
C ALA A 24 -11.72 -2.66 15.14
N ALA A 25 -12.99 -2.36 15.42
CA ALA A 25 -13.65 -1.15 14.93
C ALA A 25 -13.04 0.14 15.49
N ARG A 26 -12.71 0.17 16.79
CA ARG A 26 -12.03 1.32 17.42
C ARG A 26 -10.62 1.54 16.84
N PHE A 27 -9.89 0.45 16.62
CA PHE A 27 -8.57 0.54 15.98
C PHE A 27 -8.68 1.05 14.55
N PHE A 28 -9.62 0.52 13.76
CA PHE A 28 -9.91 1.01 12.41
C PHE A 28 -10.20 2.52 12.39
N HIS A 29 -11.12 2.99 13.23
CA HIS A 29 -11.44 4.42 13.33
C HIS A 29 -10.21 5.26 13.69
N LYS A 30 -9.41 4.80 14.65
CA LYS A 30 -8.16 5.48 15.05
C LYS A 30 -7.17 5.57 13.89
N VAL A 31 -7.00 4.51 13.10
CA VAL A 31 -6.11 4.51 11.94
C VAL A 31 -6.62 5.47 10.88
N VAL A 32 -7.92 5.49 10.59
CA VAL A 32 -8.53 6.44 9.64
C VAL A 32 -8.30 7.90 10.08
N ASP A 33 -8.54 8.22 11.35
CA ASP A 33 -8.33 9.57 11.87
C ASP A 33 -6.87 10.00 11.79
N LEU A 34 -5.94 9.10 12.11
CA LEU A 34 -4.50 9.36 12.01
C LEU A 34 -4.06 9.52 10.55
N PHE A 35 -4.58 8.69 9.64
CA PHE A 35 -4.29 8.82 8.21
C PHE A 35 -4.75 10.18 7.68
N THR A 36 -6.01 10.54 7.92
CA THR A 36 -6.59 11.81 7.46
C THR A 36 -5.87 13.02 8.08
N SER A 37 -5.60 12.99 9.40
CA SER A 37 -5.01 14.14 10.09
C SER A 37 -3.49 14.25 9.99
N LYS A 38 -2.74 13.14 9.87
CA LYS A 38 -1.27 13.15 9.92
C LYS A 38 -0.61 12.88 8.58
N ILE A 39 -1.20 11.99 7.77
CA ILE A 39 -0.68 11.66 6.43
C ILE A 39 -1.22 12.65 5.41
N LEU A 40 -2.55 12.78 5.31
CA LEU A 40 -3.18 13.70 4.37
C LEU A 40 -3.17 15.15 4.86
N ARG A 41 -3.07 15.34 6.18
CA ARG A 41 -3.05 16.65 6.85
C ARG A 41 -4.22 17.54 6.44
N VAL A 42 -5.41 16.96 6.36
CA VAL A 42 -6.62 17.71 6.03
C VAL A 42 -6.82 18.88 6.99
N GLY A 43 -7.13 20.06 6.44
CA GLY A 43 -7.41 21.27 7.21
C GLY A 43 -6.20 21.89 7.91
N GLN A 44 -4.97 21.55 7.52
CA GLN A 44 -3.74 22.16 8.03
C GLN A 44 -3.05 23.00 6.96
N ASP A 45 -2.33 24.04 7.37
CA ASP A 45 -1.61 24.98 6.48
C ASP A 45 -0.40 24.35 5.76
N ARG A 46 -0.02 23.13 6.14
CA ARG A 46 1.12 22.40 5.60
C ARG A 46 0.66 21.23 4.72
N PRO A 47 1.33 20.95 3.60
CA PRO A 47 0.92 19.87 2.70
C PRO A 47 1.02 18.50 3.38
N GLY A 48 0.10 17.60 3.01
CA GLY A 48 0.16 16.19 3.33
C GLY A 48 1.19 15.46 2.47
N LEU A 49 1.25 14.13 2.63
CA LEU A 49 2.23 13.29 1.96
C LEU A 49 2.21 13.41 0.42
N PHE A 50 1.02 13.55 -0.17
CA PHE A 50 0.86 13.67 -1.62
C PHE A 50 0.75 15.13 -2.10
N GLY A 51 0.76 16.10 -1.20
CA GLY A 51 0.55 17.52 -1.51
C GLY A 51 -0.52 18.18 -0.64
N PRO A 52 -0.86 19.45 -0.90
CA PRO A 52 -1.90 20.16 -0.16
C PRO A 52 -3.27 19.52 -0.42
N THR A 53 -3.95 19.09 0.64
CA THR A 53 -5.29 18.51 0.53
C THR A 53 -6.34 19.60 0.44
N GLU A 54 -7.10 19.61 -0.66
CA GLU A 54 -8.21 20.55 -0.88
C GLU A 54 -9.52 20.00 -0.30
N ALA A 55 -9.82 18.74 -0.57
CA ALA A 55 -11.02 18.07 -0.10
C ALA A 55 -10.80 16.55 -0.02
N TYR A 56 -11.65 15.87 0.76
CA TYR A 56 -11.73 14.41 0.76
C TYR A 56 -13.17 13.99 1.02
N TYR A 57 -13.55 12.81 0.53
CA TYR A 57 -14.82 12.18 0.82
C TYR A 57 -14.58 10.69 1.01
N GLY A 58 -15.15 10.10 2.05
CA GLY A 58 -14.94 8.70 2.38
C GLY A 58 -16.18 8.04 2.94
N THR A 59 -16.37 6.77 2.59
CA THR A 59 -17.49 5.93 3.05
C THR A 59 -16.93 4.65 3.66
N VAL A 60 -17.41 4.33 4.86
CA VAL A 60 -17.08 3.08 5.55
C VAL A 60 -18.11 2.01 5.17
N GLU A 61 -17.62 0.86 4.75
CA GLU A 61 -18.42 -0.32 4.45
C GLU A 61 -17.99 -1.52 5.31
N GLU A 62 -18.90 -2.46 5.52
CA GLU A 62 -18.58 -3.78 6.06
C GLU A 62 -18.27 -4.71 4.87
N GLN A 63 -17.03 -5.16 4.76
CA GLN A 63 -16.64 -6.16 3.76
C GLN A 63 -16.99 -7.57 4.25
N GLY A 64 -17.23 -8.53 3.35
CA GLY A 64 -17.86 -9.82 3.64
C GLY A 64 -17.40 -10.62 4.87
N ARG A 65 -16.14 -10.49 5.33
CA ARG A 65 -15.67 -11.10 6.59
C ARG A 65 -16.02 -10.28 7.85
N LYS A 66 -16.95 -9.33 7.74
CA LYS A 66 -17.37 -8.40 8.79
C LYS A 66 -16.27 -7.46 9.26
N THR A 67 -15.31 -7.18 8.39
CA THR A 67 -14.22 -6.23 8.64
C THR A 67 -14.60 -4.88 8.04
N LEU A 68 -14.34 -3.80 8.77
CA LEU A 68 -14.56 -2.45 8.27
C LEU A 68 -13.54 -2.11 7.19
N HIS A 69 -14.00 -1.44 6.15
CA HIS A 69 -13.21 -0.97 5.03
C HIS A 69 -13.62 0.45 4.68
N LEU A 70 -12.67 1.31 4.32
CA LEU A 70 -12.92 2.69 3.92
C LEU A 70 -12.58 2.82 2.44
N HIS A 71 -13.56 3.25 1.64
CA HIS A 71 -13.28 3.82 0.32
C HIS A 71 -13.24 5.33 0.43
N SER A 72 -12.20 5.96 -0.11
CA SER A 72 -12.04 7.41 -0.04
C SER A 72 -11.56 7.99 -1.37
N LEU A 73 -12.06 9.17 -1.69
CA LEU A 73 -11.55 10.08 -2.71
C LEU A 73 -10.83 11.23 -2.03
N LEU A 74 -9.72 11.68 -2.62
CA LEU A 74 -8.89 12.78 -2.17
C LEU A 74 -8.65 13.73 -3.33
N TRP A 75 -8.87 15.02 -3.10
CA TRP A 75 -8.56 16.08 -4.05
C TRP A 75 -7.34 16.84 -3.55
N ILE A 76 -6.27 16.81 -4.36
CA ILE A 76 -5.04 17.56 -4.10
C ILE A 76 -5.18 18.92 -4.80
N LYS A 77 -4.88 20.00 -4.09
CA LYS A 77 -5.01 21.36 -4.60
C LYS A 77 -4.17 21.55 -5.87
N GLY A 78 -4.78 22.15 -6.89
CA GLY A 78 -4.12 22.40 -8.17
C GLY A 78 -3.94 21.16 -9.05
N SER A 79 -4.60 20.04 -8.72
CA SER A 79 -4.59 18.86 -9.59
C SER A 79 -5.25 19.16 -10.93
N LEU A 80 -4.50 18.96 -12.00
CA LEU A 80 -5.00 19.04 -13.37
C LEU A 80 -5.86 17.82 -13.69
N SER A 81 -6.76 17.96 -14.67
CA SER A 81 -7.48 16.81 -15.21
C SER A 81 -6.51 15.85 -15.91
N PRO A 82 -6.86 14.55 -16.04
CA PRO A 82 -6.01 13.58 -16.73
C PRO A 82 -5.68 13.98 -18.18
N GLN A 83 -6.60 14.69 -18.85
CA GLN A 83 -6.37 15.19 -20.21
C GLN A 83 -5.34 16.31 -20.23
N GLU A 84 -5.46 17.30 -19.33
CA GLU A 84 -4.48 18.39 -19.20
C GLU A 84 -3.09 17.87 -18.81
N ILE A 85 -3.02 16.89 -17.89
CA ILE A 85 -1.76 16.23 -17.54
C ILE A 85 -1.13 15.59 -18.77
N ARG A 86 -1.91 14.84 -19.56
CA ARG A 86 -1.44 14.20 -20.80
C ARG A 86 -0.95 15.22 -21.81
N ASP A 87 -1.72 16.28 -22.05
CA ASP A 87 -1.38 17.29 -23.05
C ASP A 87 -0.08 18.02 -22.65
N ARG A 88 0.05 18.41 -21.38
CA ARG A 88 1.27 19.03 -20.86
C ARG A 88 2.46 18.08 -20.84
N LEU A 89 2.28 16.80 -20.51
CA LEU A 89 3.35 15.79 -20.59
C LEU A 89 3.93 15.67 -22.01
N LEU A 90 3.11 15.87 -23.03
CA LEU A 90 3.54 15.78 -24.43
C LEU A 90 4.10 17.09 -24.98
N SER A 91 3.68 18.25 -24.43
CA SER A 91 4.05 19.57 -24.95
C SER A 91 5.10 20.34 -24.13
N ASP A 92 5.29 19.99 -22.85
CA ASP A 92 6.08 20.76 -21.88
C ASP A 92 7.05 19.85 -21.11
N VAL A 93 8.33 19.89 -21.50
CA VAL A 93 9.41 19.08 -20.92
C VAL A 93 9.68 19.45 -19.45
N SER A 94 9.48 20.71 -19.06
CA SER A 94 9.66 21.13 -17.66
C SER A 94 8.58 20.49 -16.79
N PHE A 95 7.33 20.55 -17.25
CA PHE A 95 6.21 19.91 -16.57
C PHE A 95 6.39 18.39 -16.45
N GLU A 96 6.86 17.73 -17.51
CA GLU A 96 7.19 16.31 -17.48
C GLU A 96 8.18 15.98 -16.37
N HIS A 97 9.31 16.70 -16.31
CA HIS A 97 10.35 16.45 -15.32
C HIS A 97 9.83 16.67 -13.89
N ASP A 98 9.07 17.75 -13.67
CA ASP A 98 8.52 18.05 -12.34
C ASP A 98 7.44 17.04 -11.91
N LEU A 99 6.58 16.61 -12.84
CA LEU A 99 5.57 15.59 -12.56
C LEU A 99 6.20 14.23 -12.26
N VAL A 100 7.18 13.79 -13.06
CA VAL A 100 7.90 12.54 -12.84
C VAL A 100 8.60 12.58 -11.48
N ARG A 101 9.30 13.67 -11.15
CA ARG A 101 9.96 13.84 -9.86
C ARG A 101 8.96 13.72 -8.69
N TRP A 102 7.79 14.35 -8.79
CA TRP A 102 6.77 14.27 -7.76
C TRP A 102 6.17 12.85 -7.64
N LEU A 103 5.92 12.16 -8.76
CA LEU A 103 5.38 10.80 -8.76
C LEU A 103 6.36 9.79 -8.16
N GLU A 104 7.66 9.93 -8.43
CA GLU A 104 8.71 9.09 -7.83
C GLU A 104 8.87 9.32 -6.33
N GLN A 105 8.50 10.50 -5.81
CA GLN A 105 8.37 10.72 -4.36
C GLN A 105 7.09 10.08 -3.78
N CYS A 106 6.04 9.95 -4.58
CA CYS A 106 4.77 9.37 -4.16
C CYS A 106 4.84 7.85 -4.07
N HIS A 107 5.56 7.18 -4.97
CA HIS A 107 5.70 5.73 -4.95
C HIS A 107 6.98 5.25 -5.63
N ARG A 108 7.41 4.04 -5.25
CA ARG A 108 8.51 3.32 -5.90
C ARG A 108 8.20 1.85 -6.08
N GLY A 109 8.91 1.19 -7.00
CA GLY A 109 8.69 -0.20 -7.39
C GLY A 109 9.79 -1.17 -6.99
N ASP A 110 10.71 -0.71 -6.15
CA ASP A 110 11.99 -1.32 -5.80
C ASP A 110 12.32 -1.07 -4.32
N TYR A 111 13.17 -1.91 -3.74
CA TYR A 111 13.67 -1.77 -2.36
C TYR A 111 14.63 -0.58 -2.23
N MET A 112 14.70 -0.01 -1.03
CA MET A 112 15.45 1.19 -0.68
C MET A 112 16.96 0.99 -0.75
N LEU A 113 17.46 -0.14 -0.24
CA LEU A 113 18.90 -0.34 0.01
C LEU A 113 19.53 -1.46 -0.83
N GLU A 114 18.82 -2.58 -0.99
CA GLU A 114 19.37 -3.82 -1.55
C GLU A 114 18.32 -4.53 -2.41
N SER A 115 18.72 -5.48 -3.25
CA SER A 115 17.77 -6.27 -4.05
C SER A 115 16.95 -7.23 -3.19
N GLY A 116 15.82 -7.71 -3.73
CA GLY A 116 15.02 -8.74 -3.08
C GLY A 116 15.79 -10.04 -2.82
N GLU A 117 16.80 -10.35 -3.64
CA GLU A 117 17.66 -11.53 -3.46
C GLU A 117 18.62 -11.35 -2.29
N GLN A 118 19.27 -10.18 -2.20
CA GLN A 118 20.17 -9.83 -1.08
C GLN A 118 19.39 -9.79 0.24
N LEU A 119 18.18 -9.24 0.22
CA LEU A 119 17.30 -9.21 1.37
C LEU A 119 16.87 -10.61 1.82
N ALA A 120 16.57 -11.50 0.87
CA ALA A 120 16.27 -12.89 1.16
C ALA A 120 17.44 -13.62 1.82
N GLU A 121 18.67 -13.40 1.34
CA GLU A 121 19.88 -13.96 1.94
C GLU A 121 20.11 -13.41 3.36
N ARG A 122 20.04 -12.09 3.54
CA ARG A 122 20.23 -11.42 4.84
C ARG A 122 19.20 -11.85 5.89
N LEU A 123 17.95 -12.05 5.47
CA LEU A 123 16.87 -12.52 6.33
C LEU A 123 16.86 -14.04 6.49
N GLU A 124 17.81 -14.74 5.87
CA GLU A 124 17.90 -16.21 5.83
C GLU A 124 16.54 -16.82 5.46
N GLU A 125 15.95 -16.32 4.38
CA GLU A 125 14.68 -16.80 3.88
C GLU A 125 14.80 -18.27 3.45
N GLN A 126 13.94 -19.10 4.03
CA GLN A 126 13.83 -20.50 3.71
C GLN A 126 12.60 -20.75 2.84
N TYR A 127 12.84 -21.28 1.64
CA TYR A 127 11.83 -21.89 0.77
C TYR A 127 11.84 -23.41 0.98
N LEU A 128 11.11 -23.86 2.00
CA LEU A 128 10.56 -25.22 2.18
C LEU A 128 11.27 -26.34 2.92
N GLN A 129 10.45 -26.93 3.79
CA GLN A 129 10.63 -28.17 4.54
C GLN A 129 9.73 -29.27 3.92
N LYS A 130 10.18 -30.53 4.01
CA LYS A 130 9.38 -31.72 3.66
C LYS A 130 8.24 -31.92 4.66
N SER A 131 7.05 -32.26 4.16
CA SER A 131 5.92 -32.74 4.98
C SER A 131 6.21 -34.15 5.52
N ALA A 132 5.38 -34.63 6.46
CA ALA A 132 5.45 -36.02 6.93
C ALA A 132 5.22 -37.05 5.80
N ASP A 133 4.59 -36.64 4.71
CA ASP A 133 4.30 -37.45 3.51
C ASP A 133 5.36 -37.25 2.41
N GLY A 134 6.39 -36.42 2.63
CA GLY A 134 7.50 -36.17 1.70
C GLY A 134 7.29 -35.00 0.74
N ASP A 135 6.14 -34.33 0.76
CA ASP A 135 5.83 -33.19 -0.11
C ASP A 135 6.56 -31.91 0.32
N LEU A 136 7.10 -31.17 -0.64
CA LEU A 136 7.61 -29.80 -0.41
C LEU A 136 6.42 -28.82 -0.44
N ILE A 137 6.12 -28.14 0.67
CA ILE A 137 4.94 -27.26 0.78
C ILE A 137 5.30 -25.76 0.83
N PRO A 138 5.11 -24.95 -0.26
CA PRO A 138 5.34 -23.48 -0.35
C PRO A 138 5.05 -22.69 0.95
N LYS A 139 6.11 -22.26 1.65
CA LYS A 139 6.11 -21.53 2.91
C LYS A 139 7.44 -20.81 3.03
N SER A 140 7.46 -19.57 2.53
CA SER A 140 8.48 -18.59 2.89
C SER A 140 8.51 -18.48 4.43
N ARG A 141 9.67 -18.78 5.02
CA ARG A 141 9.92 -18.62 6.44
C ARG A 141 11.23 -17.86 6.63
N ILE A 142 11.15 -16.73 7.31
CA ILE A 142 12.31 -15.98 7.78
C ILE A 142 12.87 -16.65 9.03
N ARG A 143 14.20 -16.60 9.24
CA ARG A 143 14.87 -17.19 10.40
C ARG A 143 14.18 -16.79 11.71
N PRO A 144 13.82 -17.76 12.58
CA PRO A 144 13.28 -17.46 13.89
C PRO A 144 14.25 -16.64 14.74
N GLY A 145 13.73 -15.69 15.51
CA GLY A 145 14.52 -14.85 16.42
C GLY A 145 15.06 -13.56 15.80
N LEU A 146 14.93 -13.39 14.48
CA LEU A 146 15.16 -12.08 13.87
C LEU A 146 14.06 -11.09 14.30
N ARG A 147 14.45 -9.82 14.45
CA ARG A 147 13.54 -8.71 14.64
C ARG A 147 12.49 -8.69 13.51
N ASP A 148 11.25 -8.38 13.85
CA ASP A 148 10.18 -8.25 12.87
C ASP A 148 9.59 -6.83 12.94
N PRO A 149 9.95 -5.93 12.00
CA PRO A 149 9.46 -4.56 12.00
C PRO A 149 7.93 -4.46 11.82
N VAL A 150 7.24 -5.52 11.37
CA VAL A 150 5.76 -5.58 11.26
C VAL A 150 5.09 -5.77 12.62
N LEU A 151 5.86 -6.22 13.62
CA LEU A 151 5.38 -6.48 14.98
C LEU A 151 5.78 -5.39 15.98
N GLU A 152 6.31 -4.27 15.48
CA GLU A 152 6.80 -3.16 16.29
C GLU A 152 6.17 -1.83 15.88
N LEU A 153 6.19 -0.86 16.79
CA LEU A 153 5.81 0.51 16.47
C LEU A 153 6.94 1.21 15.70
N PRO A 154 6.61 2.10 14.75
CA PRO A 154 7.61 2.91 14.08
C PRO A 154 8.35 3.82 15.06
N VAL A 155 9.66 4.00 14.83
CA VAL A 155 10.50 4.90 15.61
C VAL A 155 10.38 6.30 15.02
N ARG A 156 10.06 7.30 15.85
CA ARG A 156 10.02 8.70 15.40
C ARG A 156 11.43 9.20 15.04
N PRO A 157 11.57 10.10 14.05
CA PRO A 157 12.84 10.80 13.84
C PRO A 157 13.24 11.60 15.09
N PRO A 158 14.56 11.79 15.32
CA PRO A 158 15.03 12.57 16.45
C PRO A 158 14.59 14.06 16.34
N PRO A 159 14.39 14.77 17.47
CA PRO A 159 13.76 16.09 17.47
C PRO A 159 14.70 17.28 17.25
N ASP A 160 16.01 17.13 17.52
CA ASP A 160 17.03 18.19 17.53
C ASP A 160 18.32 17.62 16.93
N ASP A 161 18.52 17.76 15.62
CA ASP A 161 19.42 16.83 14.93
C ASP A 161 20.78 17.45 14.59
N SER A 162 21.82 16.81 15.13
CA SER A 162 23.08 16.69 14.41
C SER A 162 22.82 15.91 13.11
N ASN A 163 23.47 16.27 12.00
CA ASN A 163 23.27 15.57 10.71
C ASN A 163 23.48 14.05 10.81
N SER A 164 24.26 13.56 11.77
CA SER A 164 24.51 12.13 11.99
C SER A 164 23.33 11.38 12.60
N ASP A 165 22.59 11.96 13.54
CA ASP A 165 21.48 11.26 14.19
C ASP A 165 20.31 11.06 13.24
N LEU A 166 20.02 12.08 12.43
CA LEU A 166 19.02 11.99 11.37
C LEU A 166 19.41 10.95 10.31
N GLN A 167 20.70 10.92 9.93
CA GLN A 167 21.18 9.92 8.96
C GLN A 167 21.05 8.49 9.52
N ASN A 168 21.45 8.27 10.77
CA ASN A 168 21.31 6.96 11.43
C ASN A 168 19.85 6.51 11.49
N TRP A 169 18.94 7.43 11.80
CA TRP A 169 17.50 7.14 11.77
C TRP A 169 17.02 6.83 10.35
N HIS A 170 17.45 7.59 9.34
CA HIS A 170 17.06 7.37 7.95
C HIS A 170 17.56 6.02 7.41
N ASP A 171 18.77 5.60 7.78
CA ASP A 171 19.31 4.30 7.43
C ASP A 171 18.48 3.18 8.07
N GLN A 172 18.07 3.35 9.33
CA GLN A 172 17.17 2.40 9.99
C GLN A 172 15.76 2.40 9.39
N PHE A 173 15.24 3.56 9.03
CA PHE A 173 13.98 3.72 8.32
C PHE A 173 14.00 2.92 7.02
N SER A 174 15.07 3.07 6.22
CA SER A 174 15.21 2.39 4.93
C SER A 174 15.27 0.87 5.10
N ARG A 175 16.05 0.37 6.08
CA ARG A 175 16.08 -1.06 6.43
C ARG A 175 14.73 -1.60 6.86
N ASP A 176 14.03 -0.88 7.74
CA ASP A 176 12.71 -1.27 8.22
C ASP A 176 11.70 -1.34 7.07
N VAL A 177 11.69 -0.34 6.18
CA VAL A 177 10.82 -0.33 5.00
C VAL A 177 11.04 -1.56 4.14
N ASP A 178 12.28 -1.87 3.80
CA ASP A 178 12.58 -3.02 2.94
C ASP A 178 12.10 -4.34 3.57
N GLU A 179 12.36 -4.54 4.86
CA GLU A 179 11.88 -5.73 5.58
C GLU A 179 10.35 -5.80 5.67
N ILE A 180 9.65 -4.67 5.88
CA ILE A 180 8.18 -4.61 5.88
C ILE A 180 7.65 -5.02 4.50
N ILE A 181 8.21 -4.47 3.44
CA ILE A 181 7.78 -4.74 2.07
C ILE A 181 8.02 -6.20 1.72
N PHE A 182 9.19 -6.73 2.06
CA PHE A 182 9.55 -8.11 1.81
C PHE A 182 8.62 -9.10 2.51
N ARG A 183 8.26 -8.80 3.77
CA ARG A 183 7.37 -9.64 4.59
C ARG A 183 5.90 -9.54 4.20
N SER A 184 5.44 -8.33 3.86
CA SER A 184 4.01 -8.03 3.80
C SER A 184 3.50 -7.70 2.39
N ASN A 185 4.35 -7.25 1.47
CA ASN A 185 3.98 -6.75 0.14
C ASN A 185 4.52 -7.58 -1.03
N ARG A 186 5.27 -8.65 -0.76
CA ARG A 186 5.82 -9.51 -1.80
C ARG A 186 4.87 -10.63 -2.17
N HIS A 187 4.63 -10.77 -3.46
CA HIS A 187 3.90 -11.87 -4.06
C HIS A 187 4.82 -13.08 -4.25
N ASP A 188 4.29 -14.27 -3.98
CA ASP A 188 5.05 -15.51 -4.13
C ASP A 188 5.18 -15.92 -5.60
N ALA A 189 6.42 -16.16 -6.04
CA ALA A 189 6.75 -16.64 -7.38
C ALA A 189 6.14 -18.03 -7.68
N PHE A 190 5.93 -18.85 -6.65
CA PHE A 190 5.28 -20.16 -6.77
C PHE A 190 3.75 -20.07 -6.77
N HIS A 191 3.21 -18.88 -6.51
CA HIS A 191 1.77 -18.58 -6.50
C HIS A 191 0.98 -19.39 -5.46
N GLY A 192 0.47 -18.68 -4.44
CA GLY A 192 -0.36 -19.27 -3.40
C GLY A 192 -1.79 -19.62 -3.83
N LYS A 193 -2.52 -20.27 -2.92
CA LYS A 193 -3.92 -20.66 -3.13
C LYS A 193 -4.79 -19.44 -3.46
N GLY A 194 -5.47 -19.49 -4.60
CA GLY A 194 -6.47 -18.50 -5.03
C GLY A 194 -5.96 -17.38 -5.94
N CYS A 195 -4.63 -17.18 -6.05
CA CYS A 195 -4.07 -16.18 -6.96
C CYS A 195 -3.94 -16.68 -8.41
N TRP A 196 -3.67 -17.97 -8.63
CA TRP A 196 -3.61 -18.55 -9.96
C TRP A 196 -5.02 -18.86 -10.51
N LYS A 197 -5.26 -18.52 -11.78
CA LYS A 197 -6.48 -18.90 -12.50
C LYS A 197 -6.10 -19.74 -13.71
N GLY A 198 -6.71 -20.92 -13.85
CA GLY A 198 -6.43 -21.86 -14.94
C GLY A 198 -5.56 -23.04 -14.48
N THR A 199 -5.15 -23.87 -15.43
CA THR A 199 -4.18 -24.96 -15.20
C THR A 199 -2.76 -24.40 -15.04
N ARG A 200 -1.82 -25.22 -14.58
CA ARG A 200 -0.43 -24.77 -14.34
C ARG A 200 0.27 -24.25 -15.60
N ASP A 201 -0.05 -24.83 -16.75
CA ASP A 201 0.53 -24.56 -18.07
C ASP A 201 -0.21 -23.46 -18.86
N LYS A 202 -1.51 -23.24 -18.60
CA LYS A 202 -2.36 -22.28 -19.34
C LYS A 202 -3.08 -21.31 -18.42
N GLY A 203 -2.48 -21.01 -17.29
CA GLY A 203 -3.03 -20.10 -16.30
C GLY A 203 -2.33 -18.75 -16.28
N TYR A 204 -2.88 -17.86 -15.47
CA TYR A 204 -2.28 -16.56 -15.18
C TYR A 204 -2.51 -16.18 -13.72
N CYS A 205 -1.62 -15.34 -13.20
CA CYS A 205 -1.80 -14.76 -11.88
C CYS A 205 -2.88 -13.66 -11.93
N LYS A 206 -3.95 -13.79 -11.14
CA LYS A 206 -5.02 -12.78 -11.02
C LYS A 206 -4.49 -11.42 -10.57
N ALA A 207 -3.43 -11.43 -9.76
CA ALA A 207 -2.73 -10.23 -9.31
C ALA A 207 -1.73 -9.69 -10.36
N ARG A 208 -1.62 -10.36 -11.53
CA ARG A 208 -0.79 -9.96 -12.69
C ARG A 208 0.71 -9.88 -12.38
N PHE A 209 1.20 -10.86 -11.62
CA PHE A 209 2.62 -11.09 -11.40
C PHE A 209 3.15 -12.17 -12.37
N PRO A 210 4.45 -12.12 -12.75
CA PRO A 210 5.42 -11.08 -12.41
C PRO A 210 5.09 -9.74 -13.09
N ARG A 211 5.50 -8.63 -12.46
CA ARG A 211 5.35 -7.29 -13.03
C ARG A 211 6.44 -7.04 -14.07
N GLU A 212 6.11 -6.24 -15.07
CA GLU A 212 7.11 -5.72 -16.01
C GLU A 212 8.08 -4.78 -15.27
N CYS A 213 9.39 -4.93 -15.53
CA CYS A 213 10.43 -4.16 -14.89
C CYS A 213 11.03 -3.15 -15.87
N PHE A 214 11.34 -1.96 -15.36
CA PHE A 214 11.96 -0.85 -16.08
C PHE A 214 13.10 -0.29 -15.22
N PRO A 215 14.32 -0.11 -15.76
CA PRO A 215 15.43 0.44 -14.99
C PRO A 215 15.21 1.92 -14.61
N GLU A 216 14.41 2.63 -15.39
CA GLU A 216 14.14 4.06 -15.26
C GLU A 216 12.68 4.37 -15.63
N THR A 217 12.17 5.51 -15.17
CA THR A 217 10.84 5.99 -15.55
C THR A 217 10.86 6.50 -17.00
N GLN A 218 9.91 6.04 -17.81
CA GLN A 218 9.84 6.33 -19.25
C GLN A 218 8.47 6.88 -19.63
N LEU A 219 8.46 7.92 -20.48
CA LEU A 219 7.27 8.44 -21.11
C LEU A 219 7.16 7.92 -22.55
N ASP A 220 6.11 7.17 -22.83
CA ASP A 220 5.74 6.82 -24.20
C ASP A 220 5.10 8.04 -24.87
N ARG A 221 5.86 8.71 -25.75
CA ARG A 221 5.42 9.91 -26.48
C ARG A 221 4.23 9.66 -27.39
N SER A 222 4.04 8.43 -27.88
CA SER A 222 2.94 8.11 -28.79
C SER A 222 1.60 8.00 -28.04
N SER A 223 1.64 7.43 -26.84
CA SER A 223 0.44 7.17 -26.04
C SER A 223 0.24 8.12 -24.87
N GLY A 224 1.26 8.90 -24.49
CA GLY A 224 1.30 9.70 -23.26
C GLY A 224 1.39 8.86 -21.97
N ALA A 225 1.68 7.56 -22.08
CA ALA A 225 1.72 6.67 -20.92
C ALA A 225 3.07 6.75 -20.20
N LEU A 226 3.02 6.89 -18.87
CA LEU A 226 4.19 6.79 -18.00
C LEU A 226 4.38 5.34 -17.54
N ARG A 227 5.59 4.83 -17.69
CA ARG A 227 6.05 3.54 -17.17
C ARG A 227 7.11 3.85 -16.11
N PHE A 228 6.81 3.58 -14.85
CA PHE A 228 7.70 3.93 -13.75
C PHE A 228 8.85 2.96 -13.61
N LYS A 229 9.98 3.47 -13.10
CA LYS A 229 11.09 2.65 -12.61
C LYS A 229 10.57 1.55 -11.68
N LYS A 230 10.97 0.32 -11.99
CA LYS A 230 10.64 -0.87 -11.23
C LYS A 230 11.66 -1.96 -11.53
N THR A 231 12.42 -2.36 -10.52
CA THR A 231 13.39 -3.48 -10.65
C THR A 231 12.89 -4.75 -9.98
N GLU A 232 11.93 -4.64 -9.05
CA GLU A 232 11.42 -5.77 -8.29
C GLU A 232 10.08 -6.26 -8.84
N GLN A 233 10.11 -7.35 -9.62
CA GLN A 233 8.94 -7.87 -10.32
C GLN A 233 7.86 -8.44 -9.40
N TRP A 234 8.19 -8.79 -8.15
CA TRP A 234 7.31 -9.52 -7.21
C TRP A 234 6.66 -8.64 -6.14
N ILE A 235 6.85 -7.33 -6.17
CA ILE A 235 6.17 -6.39 -5.26
C ILE A 235 5.26 -5.43 -6.04
N ASN A 236 4.23 -4.90 -5.40
CA ASN A 236 3.53 -3.73 -5.92
C ASN A 236 4.39 -2.47 -5.74
N THR A 237 3.97 -1.35 -6.33
CA THR A 237 4.54 -0.05 -5.98
C THR A 237 4.03 0.38 -4.61
N PHE A 238 4.85 1.12 -3.86
CA PHE A 238 4.51 1.54 -2.50
C PHE A 238 5.12 2.90 -2.18
N ASN A 239 4.59 3.58 -1.17
CA ASN A 239 5.23 4.77 -0.59
C ASN A 239 6.04 4.37 0.65
N PRO A 240 7.36 4.64 0.72
CA PRO A 240 8.20 4.24 1.85
C PRO A 240 7.67 4.74 3.20
N HIS A 241 7.22 5.99 3.28
CA HIS A 241 6.70 6.56 4.52
C HIS A 241 5.39 5.91 4.95
N LEU A 242 4.48 5.61 4.01
CA LEU A 242 3.25 4.88 4.33
C LEU A 242 3.55 3.48 4.84
N SER A 243 4.39 2.73 4.13
CA SER A 243 4.76 1.37 4.55
C SER A 243 5.42 1.37 5.92
N TYR A 244 6.29 2.36 6.20
CA TYR A 244 6.93 2.52 7.49
C TYR A 244 5.96 2.80 8.63
N VAL A 245 4.94 3.62 8.44
CA VAL A 245 3.99 3.95 9.53
C VAL A 245 2.88 2.92 9.66
N LEU A 246 2.42 2.31 8.55
CA LEU A 246 1.37 1.31 8.55
C LEU A 246 1.87 -0.06 8.98
N ARG A 247 3.15 -0.37 8.70
CA ARG A 247 3.80 -1.67 9.01
C ARG A 247 3.02 -2.87 8.44
N SER A 248 2.22 -2.68 7.40
CA SER A 248 1.31 -3.69 6.84
C SER A 248 1.38 -3.73 5.33
N ASN A 249 0.63 -4.68 4.73
CA ASN A 249 0.44 -4.67 3.29
C ASN A 249 -0.19 -3.33 2.85
N SER A 250 0.42 -2.69 1.87
CA SER A 250 -0.02 -1.40 1.30
C SER A 250 0.43 -1.30 -0.15
N ASP A 251 -0.37 -0.61 -0.97
CA ASP A 251 -0.12 -0.41 -2.39
C ASP A 251 -0.38 1.06 -2.70
N VAL A 252 0.55 1.68 -3.42
CA VAL A 252 0.42 3.04 -3.93
C VAL A 252 0.74 2.98 -5.41
N THR A 253 -0.29 3.10 -6.23
CA THR A 253 -0.20 2.97 -7.68
C THR A 253 -0.70 4.24 -8.35
N CYS A 254 0.09 4.74 -9.30
CA CYS A 254 -0.30 5.87 -10.15
C CYS A 254 -1.21 5.42 -11.30
N LEU A 255 -2.32 6.12 -11.48
CA LEU A 255 -3.35 5.81 -12.49
C LEU A 255 -3.52 6.97 -13.46
N LEU A 256 -2.52 7.22 -14.32
CA LEU A 256 -2.54 8.34 -15.28
C LEU A 256 -3.12 7.97 -16.66
N SER A 257 -3.42 6.70 -16.94
CA SER A 257 -4.03 6.33 -18.23
C SER A 257 -5.54 6.56 -18.24
N GLY A 258 -6.05 7.21 -19.28
CA GLY A 258 -7.44 7.68 -19.36
C GLY A 258 -8.49 6.59 -19.17
N THR A 259 -8.26 5.36 -19.65
CA THR A 259 -9.23 4.25 -19.48
C THR A 259 -9.18 3.64 -18.08
N GLN A 260 -7.98 3.48 -17.50
CA GLN A 260 -7.84 2.92 -16.15
C GLN A 260 -8.34 3.90 -15.09
N ILE A 261 -8.05 5.20 -15.24
CA ILE A 261 -8.51 6.20 -14.29
C ILE A 261 -10.03 6.34 -14.31
N LYS A 262 -10.67 6.35 -15.51
CA LYS A 262 -12.14 6.37 -15.62
C LYS A 262 -12.77 5.15 -14.97
N ALA A 263 -12.21 3.96 -15.18
CA ALA A 263 -12.70 2.74 -14.58
C ALA A 263 -12.56 2.74 -13.04
N VAL A 264 -11.43 3.20 -12.52
CA VAL A 264 -11.19 3.26 -11.07
C VAL A 264 -12.00 4.38 -10.41
N ILE A 265 -12.09 5.57 -11.01
CA ILE A 265 -12.95 6.65 -10.50
C ILE A 265 -14.40 6.18 -10.51
N ALA A 266 -14.89 5.58 -11.60
CA ALA A 266 -16.25 5.05 -11.64
C ALA A 266 -16.47 3.95 -10.59
N TYR A 267 -15.51 3.04 -10.42
CA TYR A 267 -15.55 2.00 -9.40
C TYR A 267 -15.62 2.61 -7.99
N VAL A 268 -14.64 3.44 -7.61
CA VAL A 268 -14.59 4.06 -6.28
C VAL A 268 -15.81 4.93 -6.05
N THR A 269 -16.23 5.72 -7.04
CA THR A 269 -17.46 6.53 -6.96
C THR A 269 -18.67 5.66 -6.75
N ASP A 270 -18.82 4.52 -7.45
CA ASP A 270 -19.91 3.56 -7.19
C ASP A 270 -19.90 3.06 -5.74
N TYR A 271 -18.75 2.68 -5.17
CA TYR A 271 -18.68 2.26 -3.76
C TYR A 271 -18.96 3.39 -2.78
N VAL A 272 -18.50 4.60 -3.10
CA VAL A 272 -18.56 5.78 -2.24
C VAL A 272 -19.94 6.47 -2.33
N THR A 273 -20.68 6.24 -3.44
CA THR A 273 -22.05 6.72 -3.65
C THR A 273 -23.10 5.63 -3.49
N LYS A 274 -22.72 4.37 -3.22
CA LYS A 274 -23.62 3.31 -2.75
C LYS A 274 -24.32 3.85 -1.52
N THR A 275 -25.53 4.34 -1.74
CA THR A 275 -26.43 4.77 -0.70
C THR A 275 -26.66 3.56 0.18
N THR A 276 -26.12 3.59 1.39
CA THR A 276 -26.67 2.81 2.49
C THR A 276 -28.02 3.44 2.83
N LEU A 277 -28.99 3.31 1.93
CA LEU A 277 -30.38 3.37 2.33
C LEU A 277 -30.55 2.17 3.25
N ASN A 278 -30.35 2.41 4.55
CA ASN A 278 -30.75 1.43 5.52
C ASN A 278 -32.24 1.19 5.25
N THR A 279 -32.61 -0.08 5.16
CA THR A 279 -33.97 -0.49 4.77
C THR A 279 -35.02 0.16 5.68
N ASN A 280 -34.65 0.49 6.93
CA ASN A 280 -35.46 1.26 7.86
C ASN A 280 -35.78 2.70 7.39
N THR A 281 -34.85 3.42 6.77
CA THR A 281 -35.04 4.79 6.28
C THR A 281 -35.89 4.76 5.02
N PHE A 282 -35.66 3.79 4.14
CA PHE A 282 -36.52 3.56 2.98
C PHE A 282 -37.98 3.27 3.40
N PHE A 283 -38.20 2.38 4.37
CA PHE A 283 -39.55 2.10 4.88
C PHE A 283 -40.17 3.25 5.67
N GLN A 284 -39.38 4.07 6.37
CA GLN A 284 -39.89 5.30 7.00
C GLN A 284 -40.33 6.33 5.95
N THR A 285 -39.61 6.46 4.83
CA THR A 285 -39.99 7.37 3.74
C THR A 285 -41.23 6.90 2.97
N VAL A 286 -41.41 5.58 2.78
CA VAL A 286 -42.61 5.02 2.12
C VAL A 286 -43.86 5.11 3.00
N ARG A 287 -43.73 5.23 4.32
CA ARG A 287 -44.86 5.42 5.24
C ARG A 287 -45.33 6.88 5.37
N ALA A 288 -44.56 7.82 4.83
CA ALA A 288 -44.81 9.25 4.90
C ALA A 288 -45.47 9.82 3.62
N VAL A 289 -46.04 8.95 2.77
CA VAL A 289 -46.90 9.30 1.63
C VAL A 289 -48.28 8.69 1.85
#